data_AF-A0AA42W3A5-F1
#
_entry.id   AF-A0AA42W3A5-F1
#
_cell.length_a   1.000
_cell.length_b   1.000
_cell.length_c   1.000
_cell.angle_alpha   90.00
_cell.angle_beta   90.00
_cell.angle_gamma   90.00
#
_symmetry.space_group_name_H-M   'P 1'
#
loop_
_entity.id
_entity.type
_entity.pdbx_description
1 polymer ?
#
loop_
_entity_poly.entity_id
_entity_poly.type
_entity_poly.pdbx_seq_one_letter_code
_entity_poly.pdbx_strand_id
1 'polypeptide(L)'
;MGFFNWLANGLGTLIGVVTDVVSTVVDTVRTVYESFVGKGGAVKDVAVEEARHKQDRLREVNDEIMHLRHRGMSRGGLSDQERKRWHDLREEREELLGKLHQVKEVKAAEKILDSEGVLEKVEVDLETTHVLQYNAFADTLGKTCKCGRPMKLQWQRDLNVAGPRDFFWACTGWYVPMGEGRACTRREPLQRSDYALMTDTSAPEFSVTAEEFGVILEDPGTAKIITSRVNDLRSDLASKKQGVELATCPVHGQNMVLRKKSNPTGLLDAYFLACPHWQPNGQGCSFIEKLKSGSQLAALLKAETGRGIL
;
A
#
# COMPACT_ATOMS: atom_id res chain seq x y z
N MET A 1 -7.85 9.79 16.47
CA MET A 1 -8.15 8.38 16.76
C MET A 1 -8.49 7.74 15.45
N GLY A 2 -7.87 6.58 15.13
CA GLY A 2 -8.10 5.89 13.86
C GLY A 2 -9.54 5.42 13.73
N PHE A 3 -10.00 5.33 12.49
CA PHE A 3 -11.37 4.95 12.14
C PHE A 3 -11.63 3.46 12.46
N PHE A 4 -10.62 2.60 12.38
CA PHE A 4 -10.75 1.16 12.68
C PHE A 4 -10.07 0.76 13.99
N ASN A 5 -10.72 -0.15 14.72
CA ASN A 5 -10.08 -0.94 15.78
C ASN A 5 -9.35 -2.18 15.22
N TRP A 6 -9.41 -2.40 13.90
CA TRP A 6 -8.83 -3.53 13.19
C TRP A 6 -7.77 -3.08 12.19
N LEU A 7 -6.97 -4.05 11.75
CA LEU A 7 -6.07 -3.83 10.63
C LEU A 7 -6.88 -3.94 9.34
N ALA A 8 -6.79 -2.94 8.49
CA ALA A 8 -7.51 -2.90 7.21
C ALA A 8 -6.56 -2.51 6.08
N ASN A 9 -6.95 -2.73 4.83
CA ASN A 9 -6.27 -2.14 3.69
C ASN A 9 -7.27 -1.68 2.60
N GLY A 10 -6.75 -0.99 1.59
CA GLY A 10 -7.57 -0.47 0.49
C GLY A 10 -8.17 -1.54 -0.44
N LEU A 11 -7.81 -2.82 -0.28
CA LEU A 11 -8.45 -3.93 -0.99
C LEU A 11 -9.78 -4.35 -0.35
N GLY A 12 -10.13 -3.78 0.81
CA GLY A 12 -11.29 -4.20 1.60
C GLY A 12 -11.02 -5.40 2.50
N THR A 13 -9.74 -5.73 2.74
CA THR A 13 -9.36 -6.83 3.61
C THR A 13 -9.20 -6.34 5.05
N LEU A 14 -9.77 -7.09 5.98
CA LEU A 14 -9.53 -6.97 7.41
C LEU A 14 -8.58 -8.07 7.87
N ILE A 15 -7.55 -7.72 8.62
CA ILE A 15 -6.53 -8.64 9.15
C ILE A 15 -6.69 -8.67 10.68
N GLY A 16 -6.56 -9.85 11.28
CA GLY A 16 -6.72 -9.96 12.73
C GLY A 16 -8.14 -10.30 13.18
N VAL A 17 -9.00 -10.77 12.29
CA VAL A 17 -10.43 -10.93 12.60
C VAL A 17 -10.67 -12.21 13.39
N VAL A 18 -10.97 -12.05 14.68
CA VAL A 18 -11.16 -13.18 15.60
C VAL A 18 -12.55 -13.80 15.48
N THR A 19 -13.58 -13.02 15.18
CA THR A 19 -14.95 -13.52 15.00
C THR A 19 -15.10 -14.30 13.69
N ASP A 20 -15.94 -15.32 13.68
CA ASP A 20 -16.30 -16.08 12.47
C ASP A 20 -17.47 -15.44 11.70
N VAL A 21 -18.18 -14.50 12.31
CA VAL A 21 -19.41 -13.92 11.77
C VAL A 21 -19.09 -12.65 11.01
N VAL A 22 -19.13 -12.72 9.67
CA VAL A 22 -18.87 -11.60 8.76
C VAL A 22 -19.79 -10.42 9.05
N SER A 23 -21.10 -10.66 9.24
CA SER A 23 -22.08 -9.60 9.50
C SER A 23 -21.76 -8.79 10.75
N THR A 24 -21.25 -9.41 11.82
CA THR A 24 -20.85 -8.68 13.04
C THR A 24 -19.74 -7.67 12.77
N VAL A 25 -18.78 -8.04 11.91
CA VAL A 25 -17.66 -7.17 11.55
C VAL A 25 -18.16 -6.05 10.64
N VAL A 26 -18.94 -6.40 9.62
CA VAL A 26 -19.52 -5.44 8.66
C VAL A 26 -20.44 -4.45 9.37
N ASP A 27 -21.26 -4.87 10.33
CA ASP A 27 -22.13 -4.01 11.12
C ASP A 27 -21.34 -3.00 11.96
N THR A 28 -20.18 -3.42 12.49
CA THR A 28 -19.30 -2.51 13.22
C THR A 28 -18.69 -1.47 12.26
N VAL A 29 -18.22 -1.90 11.09
CA VAL A 29 -17.72 -0.98 10.04
C VAL A 29 -18.83 -0.01 9.62
N ARG A 30 -20.05 -0.51 9.42
CA ARG A 30 -21.24 0.29 9.06
C ARG A 30 -21.54 1.33 10.12
N THR A 31 -21.57 0.93 11.40
CA THR A 31 -21.83 1.85 12.53
C THR A 31 -20.82 2.98 12.59
N VAL A 32 -19.53 2.67 12.43
CA VAL A 32 -18.47 3.68 12.44
C VAL A 32 -18.59 4.60 11.22
N TYR A 33 -18.83 4.03 10.04
CA TYR A 33 -19.01 4.77 8.79
C TYR A 33 -20.21 5.71 8.85
N GLU A 34 -21.37 5.24 9.31
CA GLU A 34 -22.57 6.06 9.49
C GLU A 34 -22.37 7.17 10.54
N SER A 35 -21.64 6.90 11.63
CA SER A 35 -21.29 7.94 12.60
C SER A 35 -20.40 9.02 12.00
N PHE A 36 -19.44 8.64 11.16
CA PHE A 36 -18.56 9.57 10.45
C PHE A 36 -19.35 10.43 9.46
N VAL A 37 -20.21 9.81 8.65
CA VAL A 37 -21.13 10.51 7.74
C VAL A 37 -22.05 11.45 8.51
N GLY A 38 -22.64 11.01 9.62
CA GLY A 38 -23.54 11.80 10.46
C GLY A 38 -22.88 13.03 11.09
N LYS A 39 -21.55 13.05 11.21
CA LYS A 39 -20.75 14.22 11.65
C LYS A 39 -20.32 15.13 10.49
N GLY A 40 -20.80 14.88 9.27
CA GLY A 40 -20.45 15.64 8.07
C GLY A 40 -19.15 15.19 7.40
N GLY A 41 -18.69 13.96 7.66
CA GLY A 41 -17.52 13.39 7.00
C GLY A 41 -17.72 13.20 5.49
N ALA A 42 -16.71 13.55 4.69
CA ALA A 42 -16.73 13.36 3.24
C ALA A 42 -16.59 11.86 2.88
N VAL A 43 -17.42 11.39 1.96
CA VAL A 43 -17.47 9.98 1.50
C VAL A 43 -17.60 9.91 -0.02
N LYS A 44 -17.35 8.72 -0.59
CA LYS A 44 -17.48 8.41 -2.02
C LYS A 44 -16.75 9.44 -2.90
N ASP A 45 -17.40 9.94 -3.94
CA ASP A 45 -16.84 10.90 -4.90
C ASP A 45 -16.31 12.18 -4.22
N VAL A 46 -16.96 12.64 -3.15
CA VAL A 46 -16.49 13.80 -2.39
C VAL A 46 -15.15 13.51 -1.72
N ALA A 47 -15.02 12.33 -1.08
CA ALA A 47 -13.76 11.90 -0.48
C ALA A 47 -12.67 11.70 -1.55
N VAL A 48 -13.02 11.18 -2.73
CA VAL A 48 -12.11 10.99 -3.87
C VAL A 48 -11.55 12.32 -4.36
N GLU A 49 -12.42 13.29 -4.64
CA GLU A 49 -12.00 14.62 -5.10
C GLU A 49 -11.17 15.34 -4.03
N GLU A 50 -11.59 15.26 -2.78
CA GLU A 50 -10.83 15.79 -1.65
C GLU A 50 -9.44 15.17 -1.52
N ALA A 51 -9.32 13.85 -1.69
CA ALA A 51 -8.04 13.16 -1.71
C ALA A 51 -7.17 13.64 -2.87
N ARG A 52 -7.73 13.82 -4.07
CA ARG A 52 -6.97 14.31 -5.23
C ARG A 52 -6.35 15.68 -4.95
N HIS A 53 -7.15 16.64 -4.47
CA HIS A 53 -6.65 17.97 -4.13
C HIS A 53 -5.56 17.93 -3.05
N LYS A 54 -5.74 17.11 -2.01
CA LYS A 54 -4.74 16.95 -0.94
C LYS A 54 -3.46 16.26 -1.43
N GLN A 55 -3.57 15.31 -2.36
CA GLN A 55 -2.41 14.65 -2.98
C GLN A 55 -1.61 15.60 -3.85
N ASP A 56 -2.27 16.45 -4.65
CA ASP A 56 -1.60 17.46 -5.46
C ASP A 56 -0.87 18.47 -4.56
N ARG A 57 -1.53 18.94 -3.49
CA ARG A 57 -0.88 19.81 -2.51
C ARG A 57 0.31 19.14 -1.82
N LEU A 58 0.17 17.87 -1.43
CA LEU A 58 1.26 17.09 -0.84
C LEU A 58 2.45 16.95 -1.81
N ARG A 59 2.19 16.85 -3.11
CA ARG A 59 3.24 16.85 -4.14
C ARG A 59 4.01 18.16 -4.17
N GLU A 60 3.32 19.29 -4.24
CA GLU A 60 3.94 20.62 -4.19
C GLU A 60 4.79 20.82 -2.93
N VAL A 61 4.25 20.44 -1.76
CA VAL A 61 4.96 20.54 -0.48
C VAL A 61 6.22 19.68 -0.48
N ASN A 62 6.15 18.43 -0.96
CA ASN A 62 7.30 17.55 -1.04
C ASN A 62 8.37 18.07 -2.03
N ASP A 63 7.96 18.60 -3.18
CA ASP A 63 8.87 19.21 -4.17
C ASP A 63 9.61 20.41 -3.55
N GLU A 64 8.92 21.27 -2.83
CA GLU A 64 9.52 22.43 -2.18
C GLU A 64 10.48 22.03 -1.04
N ILE A 65 10.11 21.04 -0.21
CA ILE A 65 11.01 20.46 0.80
C ILE A 65 12.27 19.93 0.12
N MET A 66 12.17 19.18 -0.97
CA MET A 66 13.33 18.66 -1.68
C MET A 66 14.22 19.79 -2.24
N HIS A 67 13.61 20.82 -2.83
CA HIS A 67 14.33 21.97 -3.36
C HIS A 67 15.10 22.73 -2.27
N LEU A 68 14.47 23.00 -1.12
CA LEU A 68 15.15 23.61 0.03
C LEU A 68 16.30 22.73 0.52
N ARG A 69 16.09 21.41 0.62
CA ARG A 69 17.15 20.48 1.04
C ARG A 69 18.38 20.57 0.15
N HIS A 70 18.18 20.55 -1.17
CA HIS A 70 19.26 20.66 -2.14
C HIS A 70 19.97 22.02 -2.03
N ARG A 71 19.23 23.13 -1.90
CA ARG A 71 19.83 24.46 -1.67
C ARG A 71 20.68 24.49 -0.41
N GLY A 72 20.17 23.94 0.69
CA GLY A 72 20.90 23.86 1.95
C GLY A 72 22.19 23.06 1.83
N MET A 73 22.15 21.91 1.15
CA MET A 73 23.35 21.11 0.88
C MET A 73 24.38 21.86 0.02
N SER A 74 23.93 22.54 -1.04
CA SER A 74 24.82 23.27 -1.95
C SER A 74 25.43 24.54 -1.33
N ARG A 75 24.75 25.17 -0.37
CA ARG A 75 25.17 26.44 0.26
C ARG A 75 25.78 26.29 1.65
N GLY A 76 25.94 25.04 2.14
CA GLY A 76 26.43 24.77 3.49
C GLY A 76 25.42 25.08 4.61
N GLY A 77 24.16 25.36 4.27
CA GLY A 77 23.10 25.64 5.23
C GLY A 77 21.90 26.37 4.60
N LEU A 78 20.78 26.35 5.32
CA LEU A 78 19.60 27.17 5.04
C LEU A 78 19.69 28.52 5.77
N SER A 79 19.23 29.59 5.13
CA SER A 79 18.99 30.89 5.79
C SER A 79 17.86 30.77 6.82
N ASP A 80 17.73 31.74 7.73
CA ASP A 80 16.68 31.69 8.76
C ASP A 80 15.26 31.71 8.17
N GLN A 81 15.05 32.45 7.07
CA GLN A 81 13.78 32.43 6.34
C GLN A 81 13.51 31.05 5.70
N GLU A 82 14.53 30.42 5.11
CA GLU A 82 14.41 29.08 4.54
C GLU A 82 14.17 28.03 5.61
N ARG A 83 14.78 28.16 6.80
CA ARG A 83 14.53 27.28 7.95
C ARG A 83 13.09 27.40 8.43
N LYS A 84 12.57 28.62 8.56
CA LYS A 84 11.16 28.83 8.91
C LYS A 84 10.23 28.15 7.90
N ARG A 85 10.43 28.45 6.60
CA ARG A 85 9.64 27.81 5.53
C ARG A 85 9.75 26.29 5.54
N TRP A 86 10.94 25.75 5.81
CA TRP A 86 11.17 24.32 5.94
C TRP A 86 10.35 23.70 7.08
N HIS A 87 10.27 24.37 8.24
CA HIS A 87 9.43 23.91 9.36
C HIS A 87 7.95 23.96 8.99
N ASP A 88 7.47 25.09 8.45
CA ASP A 88 6.08 25.27 8.03
C ASP A 88 5.64 24.17 7.03
N LEU A 89 6.47 23.88 6.02
CA LEU A 89 6.20 22.82 5.03
C LEU A 89 6.13 21.42 5.65
N ARG A 90 6.91 21.14 6.70
CA ARG A 90 6.89 19.84 7.36
C ARG A 90 5.65 19.66 8.22
N GLU A 91 5.21 20.71 8.90
CA GLU A 91 3.92 20.72 9.62
C GLU A 91 2.75 20.53 8.65
N GLU A 92 2.74 21.29 7.55
CA GLU A 92 1.71 21.16 6.50
C GLU A 92 1.69 19.74 5.91
N ARG A 93 2.87 19.16 5.66
CA ARG A 93 2.98 17.78 5.19
C ARG A 93 2.38 16.79 6.18
N GLU A 94 2.70 16.91 7.48
CA GLU A 94 2.16 16.01 8.50
C GLU A 94 0.63 16.10 8.60
N GLU A 95 0.08 17.32 8.49
CA GLU A 95 -1.38 17.54 8.44
C GLU A 95 -2.01 16.87 7.20
N LEU A 96 -1.43 17.08 6.01
CA LEU A 96 -1.90 16.47 4.76
C LEU A 96 -1.86 14.93 4.83
N LEU A 97 -0.79 14.36 5.39
CA LEU A 97 -0.67 12.92 5.58
C LEU A 97 -1.76 12.38 6.51
N GLY A 98 -2.07 13.08 7.61
CA GLY A 98 -3.15 12.70 8.51
C GLY A 98 -4.51 12.70 7.81
N LYS A 99 -4.81 13.74 7.03
CA LYS A 99 -6.06 13.85 6.25
C LYS A 99 -6.16 12.75 5.18
N LEU A 100 -5.08 12.49 4.44
CA LEU A 100 -5.06 11.43 3.43
C LEU A 100 -5.19 10.03 4.04
N HIS A 101 -4.63 9.82 5.24
CA HIS A 101 -4.80 8.57 5.97
C HIS A 101 -6.27 8.34 6.33
N GLN A 102 -6.96 9.37 6.83
CA GLN A 102 -8.39 9.30 7.12
C GLN A 102 -9.21 8.95 5.86
N VAL A 103 -8.91 9.56 4.72
CA VAL A 103 -9.61 9.22 3.47
C VAL A 103 -9.39 7.74 3.08
N LYS A 104 -8.18 7.20 3.28
CA LYS A 104 -7.94 5.77 3.04
C LYS A 104 -8.76 4.87 3.97
N GLU A 105 -8.93 5.26 5.23
CA GLU A 105 -9.78 4.52 6.14
C GLU A 105 -11.25 4.53 5.67
N VAL A 106 -11.76 5.68 5.23
CA VAL A 106 -13.11 5.80 4.67
C VAL A 106 -13.27 4.92 3.43
N LYS A 107 -12.32 4.96 2.49
CA LYS A 107 -12.36 4.12 1.28
C LYS A 107 -12.28 2.63 1.59
N ALA A 108 -11.46 2.23 2.56
CA ALA A 108 -11.42 0.84 3.00
C ALA A 108 -12.77 0.41 3.60
N ALA A 109 -13.43 1.29 4.36
CA ALA A 109 -14.75 1.02 4.91
C ALA A 109 -15.80 0.85 3.82
N GLU A 110 -15.86 1.79 2.87
CA GLU A 110 -16.74 1.72 1.70
C GLU A 110 -16.53 0.40 0.94
N LYS A 111 -15.28 0.02 0.70
CA LYS A 111 -14.97 -1.23 0.00
C LYS A 111 -15.44 -2.47 0.75
N ILE A 112 -15.31 -2.50 2.08
CA ILE A 112 -15.82 -3.58 2.93
C ILE A 112 -17.35 -3.65 2.84
N LEU A 113 -18.04 -2.52 2.94
CA LEU A 113 -19.50 -2.44 2.87
C LEU A 113 -20.02 -2.86 1.50
N ASP A 114 -19.37 -2.41 0.42
CA ASP A 114 -19.75 -2.75 -0.96
C ASP A 114 -19.50 -4.23 -1.29
N SER A 115 -18.59 -4.89 -0.57
CA SER A 115 -18.20 -6.28 -0.81
C SER A 115 -18.84 -7.27 0.17
N GLU A 116 -19.74 -6.82 1.06
CA GLU A 116 -20.33 -7.63 2.14
C GLU A 116 -20.82 -9.01 1.70
N GLY A 117 -21.47 -9.10 0.53
CA GLY A 117 -22.01 -10.36 0.02
C GLY A 117 -20.99 -11.38 -0.49
N VAL A 118 -19.71 -10.99 -0.62
CA VAL A 118 -18.60 -11.84 -1.10
C VAL A 118 -17.40 -11.82 -0.15
N LEU A 119 -17.56 -11.24 1.05
CA LEU A 119 -16.55 -11.29 2.08
C LEU A 119 -16.63 -12.63 2.80
N GLU A 120 -15.50 -13.33 2.84
CA GLU A 120 -15.36 -14.58 3.59
C GLU A 120 -14.18 -14.48 4.55
N LYS A 121 -14.28 -15.22 5.65
CA LYS A 121 -13.15 -15.42 6.56
C LYS A 121 -12.26 -16.51 5.99
N VAL A 122 -10.98 -16.18 5.83
CA VAL A 122 -9.91 -17.08 5.40
C VAL A 122 -8.91 -17.20 6.55
N GLU A 123 -8.67 -18.43 6.99
CA GLU A 123 -7.55 -18.74 7.88
C GLU A 123 -6.33 -19.10 7.04
N VAL A 124 -5.25 -18.33 7.18
CA VAL A 124 -4.06 -18.52 6.37
C VAL A 124 -3.20 -19.65 6.91
N ASP A 125 -3.00 -20.63 6.04
CA ASP A 125 -2.14 -21.79 6.20
C ASP A 125 -1.15 -21.89 5.02
N LEU A 126 -0.51 -23.05 4.87
CA LEU A 126 0.48 -23.29 3.81
C LEU A 126 -0.13 -23.24 2.40
N GLU A 127 -1.40 -23.60 2.22
CA GLU A 127 -2.06 -23.65 0.92
C GLU A 127 -2.59 -22.26 0.51
N THR A 128 -3.05 -21.49 1.50
CA THR A 128 -3.68 -20.18 1.33
C THR A 128 -2.74 -19.00 1.56
N THR A 129 -1.43 -19.24 1.66
CA THR A 129 -0.44 -18.16 1.90
C THR A 129 -0.46 -17.06 0.82
N HIS A 130 -0.86 -17.41 -0.40
CA HIS A 130 -1.03 -16.48 -1.50
C HIS A 130 -2.06 -15.36 -1.19
N VAL A 131 -3.00 -15.59 -0.26
CA VAL A 131 -3.95 -14.57 0.26
C VAL A 131 -3.24 -13.49 1.08
N LEU A 132 -2.23 -13.85 1.91
CA LEU A 132 -1.38 -12.85 2.57
C LEU A 132 -0.53 -12.08 1.55
N GLN A 133 0.01 -12.77 0.56
CA GLN A 133 0.81 -12.15 -0.51
C GLN A 133 0.00 -11.13 -1.30
N TYR A 134 -1.25 -11.48 -1.67
CA TYR A 134 -2.23 -10.62 -2.34
C TYR A 134 -2.38 -9.26 -1.64
N ASN A 135 -2.34 -9.28 -0.30
CA ASN A 135 -2.55 -8.10 0.54
C ASN A 135 -1.27 -7.33 0.90
N ALA A 136 -0.09 -7.93 0.75
CA ALA A 136 1.14 -7.43 1.35
C ALA A 136 1.70 -6.14 0.72
N PHE A 137 1.38 -5.84 -0.55
CA PHE A 137 1.84 -4.60 -1.19
C PHE A 137 0.95 -3.40 -0.82
N ALA A 138 -0.30 -3.63 -0.44
CA ALA A 138 -1.25 -2.58 -0.09
C ALA A 138 -0.86 -1.94 1.25
N ASP A 139 -1.26 -0.68 1.43
CA ASP A 139 -1.05 0.02 2.69
C ASP A 139 -1.88 -0.62 3.81
N THR A 140 -1.23 -1.00 4.90
CA THR A 140 -1.90 -1.50 6.11
C THR A 140 -2.30 -0.32 6.99
N LEU A 141 -3.59 -0.22 7.28
CA LEU A 141 -4.20 0.75 8.19
C LEU A 141 -4.29 0.13 9.59
N GLY A 142 -4.14 0.93 10.65
CA GLY A 142 -4.27 0.49 12.04
C GLY A 142 -3.04 -0.20 12.65
N LYS A 143 -2.07 -0.71 11.86
CA LYS A 143 -0.85 -1.34 12.42
C LYS A 143 0.23 -0.29 12.69
N THR A 144 0.50 -0.03 13.95
CA THR A 144 1.51 0.95 14.39
C THR A 144 2.66 0.28 15.14
N CYS A 145 3.89 0.72 14.86
CA CYS A 145 5.09 0.35 15.60
C CYS A 145 5.12 1.10 16.94
N LYS A 146 5.84 0.59 17.94
CA LYS A 146 6.08 1.31 19.21
C LYS A 146 6.66 2.73 19.02
N CYS A 147 7.35 3.00 17.91
CA CYS A 147 7.84 4.36 17.60
C CYS A 147 6.75 5.30 17.01
N GLY A 148 5.49 4.87 16.97
CA GLY A 148 4.37 5.64 16.43
C GLY A 148 4.23 5.61 14.91
N ARG A 149 5.14 4.96 14.18
CA ARG A 149 5.09 4.89 12.70
C ARG A 149 4.26 3.69 12.22
N PRO A 150 3.62 3.78 11.06
CA PRO A 150 2.94 2.64 10.45
C PRO A 150 3.88 1.45 10.26
N MET A 151 3.32 0.25 10.29
CA MET A 151 4.02 -0.97 9.88
C MET A 151 3.40 -1.52 8.60
N LYS A 152 4.21 -2.24 7.84
CA LYS A 152 3.80 -2.90 6.61
C LYS A 152 4.08 -4.38 6.68
N LEU A 153 3.19 -5.19 6.11
CA LEU A 153 3.40 -6.62 5.95
C LEU A 153 4.56 -6.85 4.95
N GLN A 154 5.55 -7.65 5.33
CA GLN A 154 6.73 -7.92 4.52
C GLN A 154 7.19 -9.36 4.71
N TRP A 155 7.96 -9.87 3.75
CA TRP A 155 8.68 -11.14 3.84
C TRP A 155 10.07 -10.99 3.21
N GLN A 156 10.95 -11.98 3.42
CA GLN A 156 12.30 -11.97 2.88
C GLN A 156 12.31 -11.89 1.34
N ARG A 157 13.39 -11.37 0.76
CA ARG A 157 13.42 -10.99 -0.68
C ARG A 157 13.83 -12.13 -1.61
N ASP A 158 14.48 -13.13 -1.04
CA ASP A 158 15.14 -14.27 -1.65
C ASP A 158 14.28 -15.55 -1.59
N LEU A 159 13.11 -15.48 -0.99
CA LEU A 159 12.14 -16.57 -0.99
C LEU A 159 11.28 -16.50 -2.25
N ASN A 160 11.38 -17.55 -3.09
CA ASN A 160 10.53 -17.72 -4.27
C ASN A 160 9.09 -18.04 -3.87
N VAL A 161 8.91 -18.84 -2.82
CA VAL A 161 7.61 -19.13 -2.19
C VAL A 161 7.74 -18.79 -0.71
N ALA A 162 6.97 -17.82 -0.25
CA ALA A 162 6.90 -17.48 1.16
C ALA A 162 5.79 -18.31 1.81
N GLY A 163 6.10 -19.01 2.90
CA GLY A 163 5.11 -19.63 3.78
C GLY A 163 4.61 -18.64 4.86
N PRO A 164 3.59 -19.01 5.65
CA PRO A 164 2.97 -18.09 6.61
C PRO A 164 3.93 -17.53 7.67
N ARG A 165 4.95 -18.30 8.05
CA ARG A 165 5.94 -17.92 9.08
C ARG A 165 7.05 -17.00 8.55
N ASP A 166 7.14 -16.80 7.24
CA ASP A 166 8.14 -15.92 6.63
C ASP A 166 7.72 -14.45 6.65
N PHE A 167 6.45 -14.19 6.93
CA PHE A 167 5.88 -12.87 7.03
C PHE A 167 6.19 -12.23 8.39
N PHE A 168 6.33 -10.91 8.38
CA PHE A 168 6.50 -10.09 9.57
C PHE A 168 5.97 -8.68 9.32
N TRP A 169 5.59 -8.00 10.39
CA TRP A 169 5.33 -6.56 10.37
C TRP A 169 6.67 -5.81 10.40
N ALA A 170 6.90 -4.95 9.42
CA ALA A 170 8.10 -4.12 9.32
C ALA A 170 7.77 -2.66 9.61
N CYS A 171 8.50 -2.00 10.51
CA CYS A 171 8.32 -0.57 10.70
C CYS A 171 8.74 0.21 9.44
N THR A 172 7.86 1.07 8.95
CA THR A 172 8.13 1.96 7.80
C THR A 172 9.24 2.97 8.07
N GLY A 173 9.59 3.21 9.34
CA GLY A 173 10.75 3.99 9.75
C GLY A 173 12.08 3.44 9.23
N TRP A 174 12.13 2.20 8.73
CA TRP A 174 13.31 1.67 8.05
C TRP A 174 13.69 2.59 6.87
N TYR A 175 12.70 3.04 6.09
CA TYR A 175 12.93 3.78 4.85
C TYR A 175 13.28 5.25 5.05
N VAL A 176 13.23 5.73 6.28
CA VAL A 176 13.61 7.10 6.64
C VAL A 176 15.07 7.09 7.09
N PRO A 177 16.01 7.66 6.32
CA PRO A 177 17.41 7.74 6.72
C PRO A 177 17.58 8.68 7.92
N MET A 178 18.41 8.29 8.89
CA MET A 178 18.73 9.07 10.08
C MET A 178 20.23 8.92 10.40
N GLY A 179 21.04 9.88 9.95
CA GLY A 179 22.50 9.76 9.98
C GLY A 179 22.98 8.56 9.15
N GLU A 180 23.87 7.75 9.72
CA GLU A 180 24.32 6.47 9.14
C GLU A 180 23.27 5.34 9.28
N GLY A 181 22.21 5.56 10.06
CA GLY A 181 21.19 4.57 10.39
C GLY A 181 19.84 4.81 9.74
N ARG A 182 18.85 4.06 10.23
CA ARG A 182 17.43 4.20 9.88
C ARG A 182 16.67 4.75 11.08
N ALA A 183 15.58 5.49 10.85
CA ALA A 183 14.77 6.04 11.93
C ALA A 183 14.15 4.96 12.84
N CYS A 184 13.85 3.76 12.29
CA CYS A 184 13.48 2.59 13.08
C CYS A 184 13.70 1.30 12.29
N THR A 185 14.32 0.28 12.89
CA THR A 185 14.58 -1.02 12.26
C THR A 185 13.69 -2.16 12.80
N ARG A 186 12.69 -1.83 13.62
CA ARG A 186 11.85 -2.81 14.31
C ARG A 186 11.08 -3.69 13.32
N ARG A 187 11.06 -4.98 13.62
CA ARG A 187 10.21 -6.00 12.99
C ARG A 187 9.45 -6.73 14.10
N GLU A 188 8.23 -7.14 13.82
CA GLU A 188 7.38 -7.91 14.74
C GLU A 188 6.87 -9.14 14.01
N PRO A 189 6.94 -10.35 14.59
CA PRO A 189 6.35 -11.54 13.99
C PRO A 189 4.82 -11.39 13.94
N LEU A 190 4.20 -12.06 12.96
CA LEU A 190 2.75 -12.18 12.92
C LEU A 190 2.26 -12.92 14.16
N GLN A 191 1.18 -12.40 14.75
CA GLN A 191 0.45 -13.08 15.82
C GLN A 191 -0.55 -14.06 15.22
N ARG A 192 -1.06 -15.00 16.04
CA ARG A 192 -2.06 -15.98 15.57
C ARG A 192 -3.28 -15.32 14.90
N SER A 193 -3.74 -14.19 15.44
CA SER A 193 -4.83 -13.41 14.87
C SER A 193 -4.52 -12.89 13.47
N ASP A 194 -3.27 -12.51 13.18
CA ASP A 194 -2.87 -11.90 11.91
C ASP A 194 -3.03 -12.88 10.72
N TYR A 195 -3.18 -14.17 10.99
CA TYR A 195 -3.47 -15.20 9.98
C TYR A 195 -4.96 -15.33 9.66
N ALA A 196 -5.85 -14.71 10.44
CA ALA A 196 -7.28 -14.68 10.15
C ALA A 196 -7.62 -13.39 9.39
N LEU A 197 -7.98 -13.54 8.12
CA LEU A 197 -8.36 -12.44 7.23
C LEU A 197 -9.85 -12.52 6.93
N MET A 198 -10.54 -11.38 6.86
CA MET A 198 -11.80 -11.28 6.12
C MET A 198 -11.53 -10.52 4.85
N THR A 199 -11.76 -11.14 3.70
CA THR A 199 -11.39 -10.58 2.40
C THR A 199 -12.40 -10.96 1.33
N ASP A 200 -12.46 -10.16 0.27
CA ASP A 200 -13.25 -10.47 -0.93
C ASP A 200 -12.69 -11.72 -1.59
N THR A 201 -13.40 -12.85 -1.51
CA THR A 201 -12.96 -14.12 -2.09
C THR A 201 -13.36 -14.29 -3.56
N SER A 202 -14.02 -13.31 -4.17
CA SER A 202 -14.43 -13.37 -5.58
C SER A 202 -13.27 -13.29 -6.58
N ALA A 203 -12.06 -12.99 -6.12
CA ALA A 203 -10.87 -13.02 -6.97
C ALA A 203 -10.63 -14.46 -7.43
N PRO A 204 -10.64 -14.76 -8.75
CA PRO A 204 -10.47 -16.14 -9.21
C PRO A 204 -9.12 -16.73 -8.81
N GLU A 205 -8.12 -15.89 -8.50
CA GLU A 205 -6.81 -16.30 -7.98
C GLU A 205 -6.86 -17.04 -6.65
N PHE A 206 -7.95 -16.93 -5.88
CA PHE A 206 -8.12 -17.69 -4.65
C PHE A 206 -8.72 -19.08 -4.89
N SER A 207 -9.17 -19.38 -6.11
CA SER A 207 -9.64 -20.73 -6.46
C SER A 207 -8.50 -21.70 -6.82
N VAL A 208 -7.26 -21.20 -6.87
CA VAL A 208 -6.06 -21.98 -7.19
C VAL A 208 -5.08 -21.94 -6.02
N THR A 209 -4.31 -23.01 -5.86
CA THR A 209 -3.22 -23.05 -4.88
C THR A 209 -2.07 -22.12 -5.29
N ALA A 210 -1.19 -21.80 -4.34
CA ALA A 210 0.00 -21.01 -4.62
C ALA A 210 0.93 -21.67 -5.67
N GLU A 211 0.99 -23.00 -5.70
CA GLU A 211 1.78 -23.78 -6.65
C GLU A 211 1.18 -23.74 -8.05
N GLU A 212 -0.12 -24.02 -8.19
CA GLU A 212 -0.84 -23.95 -9.48
C GLU A 212 -0.75 -22.54 -10.08
N PHE A 213 -0.88 -21.51 -9.24
CA PHE A 213 -0.76 -20.14 -9.72
C PHE A 213 0.65 -19.82 -10.20
N GLY A 214 1.68 -20.37 -9.55
CA GLY A 214 3.06 -20.32 -10.01
C GLY A 214 3.21 -20.88 -11.43
N VAL A 215 2.66 -22.07 -11.68
CA VAL A 215 2.70 -22.72 -13.01
C VAL A 215 2.02 -21.87 -14.08
N ILE A 216 0.87 -21.26 -13.76
CA ILE A 216 0.14 -20.38 -14.68
C ILE A 216 0.98 -19.15 -15.08
N LEU A 217 1.75 -18.59 -14.14
CA LEU A 217 2.60 -17.41 -14.39
C LEU A 217 3.85 -17.72 -15.24
N GLU A 218 4.30 -18.98 -15.21
CA GLU A 218 5.46 -19.45 -15.98
C GLU A 218 5.10 -19.80 -17.44
N ASP A 219 3.82 -20.03 -17.74
CA ASP A 219 3.35 -20.22 -19.11
C ASP A 219 3.66 -18.98 -19.99
N PRO A 220 4.42 -19.14 -21.09
CA PRO A 220 4.83 -18.00 -21.92
C PRO A 220 3.67 -17.21 -22.54
N GLY A 221 2.57 -17.89 -22.88
CA GLY A 221 1.38 -17.25 -23.44
C GLY A 221 0.71 -16.33 -22.42
N THR A 222 0.48 -16.87 -21.23
CA THR A 222 -0.08 -16.16 -20.08
C THR A 222 0.81 -15.01 -19.64
N ALA A 223 2.12 -15.25 -19.51
CA ALA A 223 3.08 -14.21 -19.15
C ALA A 223 3.07 -13.03 -20.14
N LYS A 224 2.89 -13.31 -21.45
CA LYS A 224 2.77 -12.27 -22.49
C LYS A 224 1.51 -11.44 -22.33
N ILE A 225 0.37 -12.07 -22.03
CA ILE A 225 -0.92 -11.38 -21.80
C ILE A 225 -0.83 -10.49 -20.57
N ILE A 226 -0.32 -11.02 -19.45
CA ILE A 226 -0.13 -10.25 -18.21
C ILE A 226 0.81 -9.07 -18.45
N THR A 227 1.93 -9.31 -19.15
CA THR A 227 2.89 -8.26 -19.52
C THR A 227 2.22 -7.14 -20.32
N SER A 228 1.34 -7.47 -21.28
CA SER A 228 0.57 -6.45 -22.02
C SER A 228 -0.30 -5.63 -21.08
N ARG A 229 -1.15 -6.30 -20.29
CA ARG A 229 -2.11 -5.63 -19.38
C ARG A 229 -1.42 -4.72 -18.36
N VAL A 230 -0.29 -5.15 -17.80
CA VAL A 230 0.49 -4.34 -16.85
C VAL A 230 1.17 -3.16 -17.56
N ASN A 231 1.61 -3.31 -18.82
CA ASN A 231 2.13 -2.18 -19.60
C ASN A 231 1.04 -1.17 -19.96
N ASP A 232 -0.16 -1.64 -20.29
CA ASP A 232 -1.31 -0.80 -20.59
C ASP A 232 -1.70 0.01 -19.35
N LEU A 233 -1.89 -0.67 -18.20
CA LEU A 233 -2.13 -0.02 -16.91
C LEU A 233 -1.05 1.04 -16.58
N ARG A 234 0.22 0.69 -16.76
CA ARG A 234 1.33 1.62 -16.52
C ARG A 234 1.23 2.86 -17.42
N SER A 235 0.85 2.67 -18.68
CA SER A 235 0.74 3.75 -19.66
C SER A 235 -0.44 4.67 -19.34
N ASP A 236 -1.57 4.09 -18.95
CA ASP A 236 -2.76 4.80 -18.49
C ASP A 236 -2.46 5.65 -17.25
N LEU A 237 -1.87 5.06 -16.21
CA LEU A 237 -1.45 5.77 -15.00
C LEU A 237 -0.48 6.92 -15.32
N ALA A 238 0.50 6.67 -16.20
CA ALA A 238 1.46 7.69 -16.62
C ALA A 238 0.80 8.86 -17.36
N SER A 239 -0.13 8.57 -18.29
CA SER A 239 -0.86 9.60 -19.04
C SER A 239 -1.70 10.51 -18.14
N LYS A 240 -2.27 9.95 -17.07
CA LYS A 240 -3.06 10.66 -16.06
C LYS A 240 -2.18 11.30 -14.96
N LYS A 241 -0.86 11.10 -14.99
CA LYS A 241 0.08 11.52 -13.93
C LYS A 241 -0.31 10.97 -12.54
N GLN A 242 -0.83 9.75 -12.52
CA GLN A 242 -1.30 9.06 -11.32
C GLN A 242 -0.35 7.93 -10.92
N GLY A 243 -0.32 7.63 -9.62
CA GLY A 243 0.28 6.41 -9.08
C GLY A 243 -0.81 5.45 -8.61
N VAL A 244 -0.42 4.22 -8.31
CA VAL A 244 -1.27 3.17 -7.76
C VAL A 244 -1.85 3.62 -6.42
N GLU A 245 -3.17 3.53 -6.28
CA GLU A 245 -3.86 4.08 -5.11
C GLU A 245 -3.59 3.28 -3.83
N LEU A 246 -3.51 1.95 -3.99
CA LEU A 246 -3.37 1.01 -2.87
C LEU A 246 -2.04 1.09 -2.14
N ALA A 247 -1.02 1.72 -2.72
CA ALA A 247 0.32 1.73 -2.17
C ALA A 247 0.88 3.16 -2.16
N THR A 248 1.29 3.64 -0.98
CA THR A 248 1.95 4.94 -0.85
C THR A 248 3.37 4.82 -0.35
N CYS A 249 4.18 5.82 -0.70
CA CYS A 249 5.52 5.93 -0.16
C CYS A 249 5.44 6.24 1.34
N PRO A 250 6.01 5.44 2.25
CA PRO A 250 5.99 5.72 3.68
C PRO A 250 6.83 6.93 4.07
N VAL A 251 7.72 7.36 3.18
CA VAL A 251 8.45 8.60 3.34
C VAL A 251 7.53 9.75 2.92
N HIS A 252 7.15 9.85 1.65
CA HIS A 252 6.51 11.04 1.07
C HIS A 252 4.97 11.06 1.12
N GLY A 253 4.32 9.93 1.39
CA GLY A 253 2.87 9.73 1.45
C GLY A 253 2.13 9.74 0.11
N GLN A 254 2.85 9.92 -0.99
CA GLN A 254 2.28 9.92 -2.34
C GLN A 254 2.08 8.49 -2.86
N ASN A 255 1.09 8.33 -3.73
CA ASN A 255 0.85 7.10 -4.49
C ASN A 255 2.10 6.65 -5.24
N MET A 256 2.37 5.36 -5.19
CA MET A 256 3.56 4.78 -5.80
C MET A 256 3.39 4.64 -7.31
N VAL A 257 4.44 4.91 -8.07
CA VAL A 257 4.44 4.85 -9.53
C VAL A 257 4.84 3.45 -9.98
N LEU A 258 4.02 2.83 -10.83
CA LEU A 258 4.34 1.55 -11.47
C LEU A 258 5.48 1.74 -12.48
N ARG A 259 6.57 1.00 -12.31
CA ARG A 259 7.76 1.04 -13.17
C ARG A 259 8.09 -0.34 -13.70
N LYS A 260 8.82 -0.35 -14.81
CA LYS A 260 9.33 -1.57 -15.46
C LYS A 260 10.86 -1.55 -15.42
N LYS A 261 11.47 -2.68 -15.11
CA LYS A 261 12.93 -2.86 -15.24
C LYS A 261 13.33 -2.95 -16.70
N SER A 262 14.55 -2.50 -17.01
CA SER A 262 15.14 -2.64 -18.34
C SER A 262 15.49 -4.09 -18.68
N ASN A 263 16.10 -4.81 -17.72
CA ASN A 263 16.60 -6.17 -17.92
C ASN A 263 16.02 -7.13 -16.85
N PRO A 264 14.74 -7.53 -16.96
CA PRO A 264 14.14 -8.46 -16.02
C PRO A 264 14.50 -9.91 -16.32
N THR A 265 14.60 -10.73 -15.28
CA THR A 265 14.82 -12.19 -15.41
C THR A 265 13.52 -12.99 -15.58
N GLY A 266 12.36 -12.35 -15.43
CA GLY A 266 11.04 -12.97 -15.56
C GLY A 266 9.92 -11.97 -15.25
N LEU A 267 8.66 -12.40 -15.34
CA LEU A 267 7.48 -11.55 -15.14
C LEU A 267 7.46 -10.89 -13.74
N LEU A 268 7.69 -11.69 -12.68
CA LEU A 268 7.69 -11.21 -11.29
C LEU A 268 8.87 -10.29 -10.95
N ASP A 269 9.91 -10.26 -11.79
CA ASP A 269 11.02 -9.31 -11.66
C ASP A 269 10.86 -8.06 -12.54
N ALA A 270 9.92 -8.08 -13.49
CA ALA A 270 9.76 -7.03 -14.49
C ALA A 270 9.18 -5.74 -13.94
N TYR A 271 8.35 -5.79 -12.90
CA TYR A 271 7.59 -4.66 -12.42
C TYR A 271 7.82 -4.38 -10.93
N PHE A 272 7.79 -3.10 -10.59
CA PHE A 272 7.90 -2.64 -9.21
C PHE A 272 7.19 -1.30 -9.05
N LEU A 273 6.74 -1.01 -7.83
CA LEU A 273 6.23 0.30 -7.47
C LEU A 273 7.38 1.12 -6.89
N ALA A 274 7.49 2.38 -7.28
CA ALA A 274 8.52 3.29 -6.79
C ALA A 274 7.92 4.60 -6.30
N CYS A 275 8.56 5.23 -5.32
CA CYS A 275 8.20 6.59 -4.94
C CYS A 275 8.26 7.52 -6.17
N PRO A 276 7.39 8.53 -6.31
CA PRO A 276 7.52 9.54 -7.36
C PRO A 276 8.89 10.23 -7.39
N HIS A 277 9.47 10.46 -6.21
CA HIS A 277 10.82 11.02 -6.04
C HIS A 277 11.93 9.95 -6.06
N TRP A 278 11.63 8.73 -6.49
CA TRP A 278 12.66 7.71 -6.69
C TRP A 278 13.58 8.10 -7.84
N GLN A 279 14.88 7.99 -7.61
CA GLN A 279 15.90 8.10 -8.64
C GLN A 279 16.85 6.92 -8.53
N PRO A 280 17.42 6.46 -9.66
CA PRO A 280 18.48 5.45 -9.64
C PRO A 280 19.66 5.85 -8.76
N ASN A 281 20.48 4.87 -8.36
CA ASN A 281 21.74 5.09 -7.66
C ASN A 281 21.63 5.84 -6.31
N GLY A 282 20.46 5.79 -5.66
CA GLY A 282 20.27 6.36 -4.33
C GLY A 282 20.17 7.89 -4.30
N GLN A 283 20.02 8.54 -5.45
CA GLN A 283 19.92 10.00 -5.55
C GLN A 283 18.55 10.55 -5.12
N GLY A 284 17.54 9.66 -5.00
CA GLY A 284 16.19 10.02 -4.61
C GLY A 284 15.68 9.19 -3.43
N CYS A 285 14.35 9.14 -3.28
CA CYS A 285 13.74 8.24 -2.30
C CYS A 285 14.09 6.78 -2.64
N SER A 286 14.68 6.06 -1.69
CA SER A 286 15.06 4.65 -1.89
C SER A 286 13.90 3.67 -1.74
N PHE A 287 12.69 4.14 -1.39
CA PHE A 287 11.54 3.26 -1.21
C PHE A 287 11.02 2.75 -2.56
N ILE A 288 11.04 1.43 -2.67
CA ILE A 288 10.41 0.65 -3.74
C ILE A 288 9.63 -0.49 -3.10
N GLU A 289 8.51 -0.84 -3.71
CA GLU A 289 7.76 -2.07 -3.41
C GLU A 289 7.93 -3.02 -4.59
N LYS A 290 8.46 -4.22 -4.33
CA LYS A 290 8.58 -5.25 -5.36
C LYS A 290 7.25 -6.00 -5.47
N LEU A 291 6.80 -6.27 -6.69
CA LEU A 291 5.64 -7.12 -6.97
C LEU A 291 6.13 -8.56 -7.12
N LYS A 292 6.46 -9.17 -5.99
CA LYS A 292 7.23 -10.41 -5.86
C LYS A 292 6.43 -11.70 -6.13
N SER A 293 5.11 -11.60 -6.30
CA SER A 293 4.22 -12.76 -6.47
C SER A 293 3.14 -12.46 -7.50
N GLY A 294 2.60 -13.52 -8.11
CA GLY A 294 1.42 -13.41 -8.95
C GLY A 294 0.25 -12.78 -8.21
N SER A 295 0.07 -13.11 -6.93
CA SER A 295 -1.05 -12.60 -6.13
C SER A 295 -0.98 -11.08 -5.96
N GLN A 296 0.21 -10.51 -5.79
CA GLN A 296 0.37 -9.04 -5.79
C GLN A 296 0.07 -8.41 -7.15
N LEU A 297 0.46 -9.06 -8.26
CA LEU A 297 0.15 -8.56 -9.60
C LEU A 297 -1.36 -8.65 -9.90
N ALA A 298 -2.00 -9.75 -9.52
CA ALA A 298 -3.44 -9.92 -9.62
C ALA A 298 -4.19 -8.87 -8.80
N ALA A 299 -3.78 -8.65 -7.56
CA ALA A 299 -4.37 -7.63 -6.70
C ALA A 299 -4.23 -6.23 -7.28
N LEU A 300 -3.04 -5.89 -7.79
CA LEU A 300 -2.80 -4.62 -8.49
C LEU A 300 -3.73 -4.46 -9.70
N LEU A 301 -3.80 -5.48 -10.56
CA LEU A 301 -4.66 -5.44 -11.75
C LEU A 301 -6.14 -5.37 -11.37
N LYS A 302 -6.60 -6.18 -10.41
CA LYS A 302 -8.01 -6.18 -9.96
C LYS A 302 -8.39 -4.83 -9.39
N ALA A 303 -7.53 -4.21 -8.58
CA ALA A 303 -7.81 -2.93 -7.98
C ALA A 303 -7.85 -1.77 -9.00
N GLU A 304 -6.93 -1.76 -9.96
CA GLU A 304 -6.80 -0.63 -10.90
C GLU A 304 -7.64 -0.82 -12.18
N THR A 305 -8.01 -2.06 -12.53
CA THR A 305 -8.70 -2.39 -13.79
C THR A 305 -9.99 -3.19 -13.60
N GLY A 306 -10.32 -3.59 -12.37
CA GLY A 306 -11.48 -4.42 -12.05
C GLY A 306 -11.30 -5.92 -12.36
N ARG A 307 -10.18 -6.33 -12.95
CA ARG A 307 -9.89 -7.74 -13.30
C ARG A 307 -8.50 -8.16 -12.85
N GLY A 308 -8.40 -9.33 -12.22
CA GLY A 308 -7.14 -9.96 -11.81
C GLY A 308 -6.36 -10.54 -12.99
N ILE A 309 -5.42 -11.44 -12.73
CA ILE A 309 -4.70 -12.20 -13.75
C ILE A 309 -5.62 -13.21 -14.43
N LEU A 310 -6.44 -13.91 -13.65
CA LEU A 310 -7.39 -14.93 -14.12
C LEU A 310 -8.73 -14.32 -14.57
#